data_AF-A0A7V9MZ50-F1
#
_entry.id   AF-A0A7V9MZ50-F1
#
_cell.length_a   1.000
_cell.length_b   1.000
_cell.length_c   1.000
_cell.angle_alpha   90.00
_cell.angle_beta   90.00
_cell.angle_gamma   90.00
#
_symmetry.space_group_name_H-M   'P 1'
#
loop_
_entity.id
_entity.type
_entity.pdbx_description
1 polymer ?
#
loop_
_entity_poly.entity_id
_entity_poly.type
_entity_poly.pdbx_seq_one_letter_code
_entity_poly.pdbx_strand_id
1 'polypeptide(L)'
;VVGGPYNSGILAVGTKSGVPLYYDYEPAPQSVIEKVRKIEAVCERHGVPLAAAALQFPLAHPLVASVIPGLDSPQRVEQTIALYRHKIPAALWQDLRIENLIRNDAPF
;
A
#
# COMPACT_ATOMS: atom_id res chain seq x y z
N VAL A 1 -2.02 3.92 -16.53
CA VAL A 1 -1.18 2.83 -15.95
C VAL A 1 -0.35 3.43 -14.83
N VAL A 2 -0.21 2.76 -13.68
CA VAL A 2 0.60 3.21 -12.54
C VAL A 2 1.70 2.19 -12.27
N GLY A 3 2.95 2.65 -12.11
CA GLY A 3 4.09 1.83 -11.71
C GLY A 3 4.51 2.13 -10.27
N GLY A 4 5.14 1.16 -9.61
CA GLY A 4 5.72 1.35 -8.28
C GLY A 4 4.70 1.59 -7.15
N PRO A 5 3.64 0.76 -7.02
CA PRO A 5 2.61 0.93 -5.98
C PRO A 5 3.16 0.87 -4.55
N TYR A 6 4.37 0.33 -4.37
CA TYR A 6 4.98 0.17 -3.05
C TYR A 6 5.96 1.28 -2.65
N ASN A 7 6.19 2.26 -3.53
CA ASN A 7 7.18 3.34 -3.45
C ASN A 7 8.50 2.95 -2.74
N SER A 8 9.49 2.49 -3.54
CA SER A 8 10.78 1.99 -3.05
C SER A 8 10.69 0.86 -1.99
N GLY A 9 9.52 0.22 -1.88
CA GLY A 9 9.31 -0.97 -1.07
C GLY A 9 8.75 -0.71 0.32
N ILE A 10 8.66 0.53 0.80
CA ILE A 10 8.19 0.84 2.16
C ILE A 10 6.78 0.32 2.44
N LEU A 11 5.89 0.34 1.45
CA LEU A 11 4.53 -0.19 1.58
C LEU A 11 4.44 -1.71 1.36
N ALA A 12 5.51 -2.36 0.90
CA ALA A 12 5.58 -3.81 0.77
C ALA A 12 6.16 -4.45 2.04
N VAL A 13 7.20 -3.86 2.62
CA VAL A 13 7.89 -4.39 3.81
C VAL A 13 7.26 -3.92 5.11
N GLY A 14 6.71 -2.71 5.13
CA GLY A 14 6.15 -2.12 6.33
C GLY A 14 7.18 -1.61 7.34
N THR A 15 6.73 -0.80 8.31
CA THR A 15 7.62 -0.10 9.25
C THR A 15 8.16 -0.98 10.37
N LYS A 16 7.60 -2.19 10.56
CA LYS A 16 7.97 -3.15 11.61
C LYS A 16 8.99 -4.19 11.16
N SER A 17 9.46 -4.11 9.91
CA SER A 17 10.33 -5.10 9.27
C SER A 17 11.77 -5.15 9.82
N GLY A 18 12.22 -4.11 10.52
CA GLY A 18 13.60 -4.02 11.05
C GLY A 18 14.67 -3.82 9.96
N VAL A 19 14.27 -3.60 8.71
CA VAL A 19 15.17 -3.28 7.59
C VAL A 19 15.18 -1.77 7.32
N PRO A 20 16.22 -1.22 6.67
CA PRO A 20 16.22 0.17 6.23
C PRO A 20 15.03 0.46 5.31
N LEU A 21 14.31 1.55 5.60
CA LEU A 21 13.13 1.97 4.83
C LEU A 21 13.52 3.06 3.83
N TYR A 22 13.02 2.92 2.60
CA TYR A 22 13.30 3.86 1.51
C TYR A 22 12.01 4.46 0.96
N TYR A 23 12.08 5.71 0.51
CA TYR A 23 11.00 6.44 -0.15
C TYR A 23 11.61 7.33 -1.23
N ASP A 24 11.05 7.29 -2.44
CA ASP A 24 11.59 7.99 -3.62
C ASP A 24 13.10 7.70 -3.84
N TYR A 25 13.48 6.44 -3.63
CA TYR A 25 14.85 5.88 -3.76
C TYR A 25 15.89 6.40 -2.75
N GLU A 26 15.47 7.20 -1.78
CA GLU A 26 16.30 7.73 -0.70
C GLU A 26 15.85 7.16 0.65
N PRO A 27 16.66 7.27 1.73
CA PRO A 27 16.21 6.92 3.08
C PRO A 27 14.90 7.63 3.41
N ALA A 28 13.91 6.87 3.89
CA ALA A 28 12.58 7.40 4.12
C ALA A 28 12.59 8.49 5.23
N PRO A 29 12.06 9.70 4.96
CA PRO A 29 11.91 10.72 5.99
C PRO A 29 11.03 10.23 7.14
N GLN A 30 11.32 10.68 8.35
CA GLN A 30 10.58 10.29 9.55
C GLN A 30 9.06 10.52 9.43
N SER A 31 8.64 11.62 8.80
CA SER A 31 7.23 11.94 8.54
C SER A 31 6.55 10.90 7.63
N VAL A 32 7.27 10.36 6.64
CA VAL A 32 6.77 9.30 5.76
C VAL A 32 6.64 8.00 6.54
N ILE A 33 7.66 7.63 7.33
CA ILE A 33 7.63 6.43 8.17
C ILE A 33 6.43 6.48 9.13
N GLU A 34 6.21 7.62 9.79
CA GLU A 34 5.06 7.82 10.67
C GLU A 34 3.72 7.70 9.95
N LYS A 35 3.62 8.24 8.73
CA LYS A 35 2.42 8.09 7.91
C LYS A 35 2.18 6.63 7.55
N VAL A 36 3.21 5.90 7.09
CA VAL A 36 3.07 4.47 6.77
C VAL A 36 2.70 3.67 8.01
N ARG A 37 3.30 3.95 9.17
CA ARG A 37 2.95 3.30 10.45
C ARG A 37 1.48 3.48 10.82
N LYS A 38 0.91 4.67 10.57
CA LYS A 38 -0.52 4.91 10.79
C LYS A 38 -1.39 4.12 9.81
N ILE A 39 -1.02 4.09 8.52
CA ILE A 39 -1.71 3.28 7.51
C ILE A 39 -1.67 1.79 7.89
N GLU A 40 -0.51 1.30 8.33
CA GLU A 40 -0.35 -0.07 8.83
C GLU A 40 -1.27 -0.36 10.00
N ALA A 41 -1.36 0.54 10.98
CA ALA A 41 -2.25 0.36 12.11
C ALA A 41 -3.72 0.24 11.67
N VAL A 42 -4.16 1.02 10.68
CA VAL A 42 -5.51 0.85 10.09
C VAL A 42 -5.63 -0.51 9.43
N CYS A 43 -4.67 -0.90 8.58
CA CYS A 43 -4.66 -2.19 7.90
C CYS A 43 -4.76 -3.36 8.89
N GLU A 44 -4.01 -3.30 10.00
CA GLU A 44 -4.01 -4.29 11.09
C GLU A 44 -5.38 -4.42 11.76
N ARG A 45 -6.07 -3.31 12.05
CA ARG A 45 -7.43 -3.34 12.64
C ARG A 45 -8.44 -4.05 11.75
N HIS A 46 -8.25 -4.00 10.44
CA HIS A 46 -9.12 -4.64 9.45
C HIS A 46 -8.63 -6.02 9.00
N GLY A 47 -7.50 -6.50 9.52
CA GLY A 47 -6.90 -7.78 9.12
C GLY A 47 -6.42 -7.81 7.66
N VAL A 48 -6.10 -6.64 7.09
CA VAL A 48 -5.67 -6.49 5.69
C VAL A 48 -4.16 -6.31 5.64
N PRO A 49 -3.42 -7.00 4.75
CA PRO A 49 -2.00 -6.73 4.54
C PRO A 49 -1.77 -5.33 3.93
N LEU A 50 -0.80 -4.56 4.45
CA LEU A 50 -0.44 -3.24 3.91
C LEU A 50 -0.18 -3.29 2.39
N ALA A 51 0.57 -4.28 1.94
CA ALA A 51 0.89 -4.47 0.53
C ALA A 51 -0.37 -4.69 -0.34
N ALA A 52 -1.41 -5.36 0.19
CA ALA A 52 -2.66 -5.53 -0.53
C ALA A 52 -3.38 -4.19 -0.72
N ALA A 53 -3.46 -3.38 0.34
CA ALA A 53 -4.03 -2.03 0.27
C ALA A 53 -3.24 -1.14 -0.70
N ALA A 54 -1.90 -1.13 -0.63
CA ALA A 54 -1.06 -0.35 -1.53
C ALA A 54 -1.19 -0.78 -3.01
N LEU A 55 -1.31 -2.07 -3.27
CA LEU A 55 -1.49 -2.61 -4.62
C LEU A 55 -2.85 -2.25 -5.22
N GLN A 56 -3.91 -2.35 -4.42
CA GLN A 56 -5.29 -2.14 -4.88
C GLN A 56 -5.72 -0.67 -4.86
N PHE A 57 -5.10 0.18 -4.03
CA PHE A 57 -5.49 1.59 -3.89
C PHE A 57 -5.55 2.37 -5.22
N PRO A 58 -4.53 2.31 -6.11
CA PRO A 58 -4.58 3.08 -7.35
C PRO A 58 -5.64 2.57 -8.34
N LEU A 59 -6.02 1.29 -8.26
CA LEU A 59 -6.98 0.67 -9.19
C LEU A 59 -8.41 1.16 -9.01
N ALA A 60 -8.73 1.81 -7.89
CA ALA A 60 -10.06 2.37 -7.70
C ALA A 60 -10.28 3.66 -8.48
N HIS A 61 -9.24 4.31 -8.98
CA HIS A 61 -9.41 5.49 -9.82
C HIS A 61 -9.83 5.07 -11.24
N PRO A 62 -10.92 5.62 -11.81
CA PRO A 62 -11.45 5.20 -13.12
C PRO A 62 -10.51 5.42 -14.32
N LEU A 63 -9.38 6.11 -14.13
CA LEU A 63 -8.38 6.39 -15.16
C LEU A 63 -7.17 5.44 -15.07
N VAL A 64 -7.11 4.60 -14.04
CA VAL A 64 -6.02 3.65 -13.83
C VAL A 64 -6.45 2.30 -14.38
N ALA A 65 -6.01 2.02 -15.61
CA ALA A 65 -6.29 0.72 -16.26
C ALA A 65 -5.54 -0.46 -15.62
N SER A 66 -4.36 -0.23 -15.04
CA SER A 66 -3.52 -1.27 -14.43
C SER A 66 -2.47 -0.68 -13.48
N VAL A 67 -2.01 -1.54 -12.57
CA VAL A 67 -0.91 -1.29 -11.62
C VAL A 67 0.19 -2.33 -11.84
N ILE A 68 1.43 -1.87 -11.93
CA ILE A 68 2.61 -2.72 -12.19
C ILE A 68 3.54 -2.68 -10.96
N PRO A 69 3.52 -3.73 -10.11
CA PRO A 69 4.49 -3.88 -9.02
C PRO A 69 5.84 -4.37 -9.55
N GLY A 70 6.92 -4.09 -8.81
CA GLY A 70 8.25 -4.62 -9.09
C GLY A 70 8.36 -6.10 -8.72
N LEU A 71 8.56 -6.95 -9.72
CA LEU A 71 8.67 -8.42 -9.56
C LEU A 71 10.06 -8.88 -10.00
N ASP A 72 10.72 -9.70 -9.19
CA ASP A 72 12.08 -10.20 -9.44
C ASP A 72 12.15 -11.74 -9.51
N SER A 73 11.03 -12.42 -9.25
CA SER A 73 10.96 -13.89 -9.17
C SER A 73 9.55 -14.42 -9.44
N PRO A 74 9.41 -15.66 -9.96
CA PRO A 74 8.10 -16.30 -10.16
C PRO A 74 7.25 -16.40 -8.87
N GLN A 75 7.89 -16.70 -7.73
CA GLN A 75 7.20 -16.79 -6.44
C GLN A 75 6.54 -15.46 -6.05
N ARG A 76 7.18 -14.33 -6.40
CA ARG A 76 6.64 -12.99 -6.15
C ARG A 76 5.41 -12.70 -7.03
N VAL A 77 5.29 -13.34 -8.20
CA VAL A 77 4.08 -13.25 -9.05
C VAL A 77 2.88 -13.84 -8.31
N GLU A 78 3.01 -15.06 -7.77
CA GLU A 78 1.92 -15.73 -7.04
C GLU A 78 1.50 -14.93 -5.80
N GLN A 79 2.46 -14.43 -5.03
CA GLN A 79 2.21 -13.55 -3.88
C GLN A 79 1.46 -12.29 -4.28
N THR A 80 1.87 -11.66 -5.39
CA THR A 80 1.21 -10.46 -5.91
C THR A 80 -0.23 -10.75 -6.34
N ILE A 81 -0.48 -11.88 -6.98
CA ILE A 81 -1.84 -12.32 -7.34
C ILE A 81 -2.69 -12.55 -6.09
N ALA A 82 -2.12 -13.14 -5.04
CA ALA A 82 -2.81 -13.33 -3.76
C ALA A 82 -3.17 -11.98 -3.10
N LEU A 83 -2.24 -11.02 -3.08
CA LEU A 83 -2.48 -9.66 -2.58
C LEU A 83 -3.53 -8.92 -3.41
N TYR A 84 -3.50 -9.06 -4.73
CA TYR A 84 -4.49 -8.47 -5.64
C TYR A 84 -5.90 -9.02 -5.41
N ARG A 85 -6.02 -10.32 -5.08
CA ARG A 85 -7.30 -10.98 -4.80
C ARG A 85 -7.77 -10.85 -3.35
N HIS A 86 -6.94 -10.28 -2.48
CA HIS A 86 -7.28 -10.10 -1.08
C HIS A 86 -8.50 -9.18 -0.96
N LYS A 87 -9.55 -9.64 -0.26
CA LYS A 87 -10.77 -8.83 -0.09
C LYS A 87 -10.50 -7.72 0.91
N ILE A 88 -10.64 -6.47 0.49
CA ILE A 88 -10.46 -5.31 1.34
C ILE A 88 -11.84 -4.76 1.72
N PRO A 89 -12.21 -4.74 3.02
CA PRO A 89 -13.46 -4.14 3.47
C PRO A 89 -13.51 -2.65 3.13
N ALA A 90 -14.68 -2.15 2.70
CA ALA A 90 -14.87 -0.71 2.44
C ALA A 90 -14.55 0.17 3.66
N ALA A 91 -14.77 -0.37 4.87
CA ALA A 91 -14.46 0.29 6.13
C ALA A 91 -12.97 0.67 6.27
N LEU A 92 -12.04 -0.10 5.68
CA LEU A 92 -10.62 0.24 5.70
C LEU A 92 -10.38 1.58 5.01
N TRP A 93 -10.98 1.80 3.83
CA TRP A 93 -10.80 3.04 3.08
C TRP A 93 -11.48 4.23 3.75
N GLN A 94 -12.62 3.99 4.41
CA GLN A 94 -13.31 5.00 5.22
C GLN A 94 -12.44 5.47 6.39
N ASP A 95 -11.86 4.53 7.14
CA ASP A 95 -10.95 4.83 8.26
C ASP A 95 -9.71 5.60 7.78
N LEU A 96 -9.10 5.18 6.67
CA LEU A 96 -7.94 5.90 6.10
C LEU A 96 -8.28 7.35 5.72
N ARG A 97 -9.51 7.62 5.25
CA ARG A 97 -9.99 9.00 4.97
C ARG A 97 -10.23 9.78 6.26
N ILE A 98 -10.94 9.20 7.23
CA ILE A 98 -11.24 9.84 8.51
C ILE A 98 -9.95 10.24 9.24
N GLU A 99 -8.93 9.38 9.20
CA GLU A 99 -7.61 9.65 9.79
C GLU A 99 -6.72 10.59 8.93
N ASN A 100 -7.23 11.10 7.79
CA ASN A 100 -6.50 11.95 6.84
C ASN A 100 -5.20 11.32 6.30
N LEU A 101 -5.17 9.99 6.17
CA LEU A 101 -4.01 9.25 5.67
C LEU A 101 -4.03 9.14 4.14
N ILE A 102 -5.22 9.17 3.55
CA ILE A 102 -5.45 9.33 2.11
C ILE A 102 -6.29 10.59 1.84
N ARG A 103 -6.35 11.03 0.59
CA ARG A 103 -7.17 12.20 0.24
C ARG A 103 -8.65 11.90 0.42
N ASN A 104 -9.41 12.91 0.84
CA ASN A 104 -10.85 12.78 1.08
C ASN A 104 -11.66 12.48 -0.19
N ASP A 105 -11.14 12.84 -1.37
CA ASP A 105 -11.71 12.58 -2.69
C ASP A 105 -11.20 11.28 -3.33
N ALA A 106 -10.51 10.42 -2.57
CA ALA A 106 -10.19 9.08 -3.03
C ALA A 106 -11.48 8.28 -3.34
N PRO A 107 -11.50 7.48 -4.43
CA PRO A 107 -12.72 6.90 -5.02
C PRO A 107 -13.32 5.68 -4.26
N PHE A 108 -13.29 5.69 -2.92
CA PHE A 108 -13.74 4.60 -2.04
C PHE A 108 -14.80 5.02 -1.03
#